data_AF-A0A949G5F0-F1
#
_entry.id   AF-A0A949G5F0-F1
#
_cell.length_a   1.000
_cell.length_b   1.000
_cell.length_c   1.000
_cell.angle_alpha   90.00
_cell.angle_beta   90.00
_cell.angle_gamma   90.00
#
_symmetry.space_group_name_H-M   'P 1'
#
loop_
_entity.id
_entity.type
_entity.pdbx_description
1 polymer ?
#
loop_
_entity_poly.entity_id
_entity_poly.type
_entity_poly.pdbx_seq_one_letter_code
_entity_poly.pdbx_strand_id
1 'polypeptide(L)' 'NWTIGAWRGIAGPKGLPADVQAKLGTVLKKIYDSQDYQGFMQQRGFGVVYADAKGFEQFMAKGDADMGVVMKSLGLAK' A
#
# COMPACT_ATOMS: atom_id res chain seq x y z
N ASN A 1 20.94 -3.19 3.58
CA ASN A 1 20.27 -3.87 2.45
C ASN A 1 19.03 -3.09 2.07
N TRP A 2 19.02 -2.45 0.91
CA TRP A 2 17.84 -1.80 0.33
C TRP A 2 17.18 -2.80 -0.62
N THR A 3 15.88 -3.05 -0.45
CA THR A 3 15.13 -3.99 -1.28
C THR A 3 13.86 -3.28 -1.74
N ILE A 4 13.73 -3.08 -3.05
CA ILE A 4 12.51 -2.55 -3.63
C ILE A 4 11.68 -3.73 -4.17
N GLY A 5 10.44 -3.81 -3.72
CA GLY A 5 9.49 -4.82 -4.17
C GLY A 5 8.28 -4.15 -4.82
N ALA A 6 7.71 -4.80 -5.83
CA ALA A 6 6.42 -4.37 -6.34
C ALA A 6 5.35 -4.56 -5.25
N TRP A 7 4.50 -3.56 -5.07
CA TRP A 7 3.38 -3.61 -4.13
C TRP A 7 2.08 -3.19 -4.82
N ARG A 8 0.97 -3.43 -4.13
CA ARG A 8 -0.38 -3.03 -4.55
C ARG A 8 -1.04 -2.30 -3.39
N GLY A 9 -1.76 -1.23 -3.68
CA GLY A 9 -2.48 -0.43 -2.69
C GLY A 9 -3.71 0.21 -3.33
N ILE A 10 -4.63 0.66 -2.48
CA ILE A 10 -5.88 1.30 -2.88
C ILE A 10 -5.91 2.68 -2.24
N ALA A 11 -6.18 3.72 -3.03
CA ALA A 11 -6.30 5.10 -2.56
C ALA A 11 -7.61 5.71 -3.06
N GLY A 12 -8.21 6.57 -2.23
CA GLY A 12 -9.36 7.39 -2.60
C GLY A 12 -8.93 8.80 -3.04
N PRO A 13 -9.83 9.57 -3.67
CA PRO A 13 -9.56 10.96 -4.02
C PRO A 13 -9.37 11.84 -2.76
N LYS A 14 -8.61 12.92 -2.92
CA LYS A 14 -8.46 13.93 -1.85
C LYS A 14 -9.82 14.50 -1.46
N GLY A 15 -10.06 14.62 -0.16
CA GLY A 15 -11.32 15.17 0.37
C GLY A 15 -12.48 14.17 0.40
N LEU A 16 -12.21 12.87 0.27
CA LEU A 16 -13.22 11.84 0.45
C LEU A 16 -13.91 12.00 1.83
N PRO A 17 -15.25 11.99 1.92
CA PRO A 17 -15.96 12.11 3.20
C PRO A 17 -15.55 11.04 4.21
N ALA A 18 -15.51 11.39 5.50
CA ALA A 18 -14.97 10.52 6.56
C ALA A 18 -15.78 9.22 6.73
N ASP A 19 -17.10 9.28 6.56
CA ASP A 19 -17.99 8.13 6.58
C ASP A 19 -17.70 7.16 5.42
N VAL A 20 -17.39 7.70 4.23
CA VAL A 20 -17.01 6.89 3.07
C VAL A 20 -15.62 6.26 3.28
N GLN A 21 -14.66 7.01 3.84
CA GLN A 21 -13.35 6.47 4.21
C GLN A 21 -13.49 5.29 5.18
N ALA A 22 -14.29 5.46 6.25
CA ALA A 22 -14.53 4.43 7.24
C ALA A 22 -15.16 3.17 6.61
N LYS A 23 -16.21 3.36 5.80
CA LYS A 23 -16.88 2.25 5.11
C LYS A 23 -15.94 1.47 4.20
N LEU A 24 -15.13 2.17 3.41
CA LEU A 24 -14.14 1.53 2.53
C LEU A 24 -13.08 0.79 3.33
N GLY A 25 -12.51 1.40 4.38
CA GLY A 25 -11.53 0.75 5.24
C GLY A 25 -12.05 -0.55 5.86
N THR A 26 -13.27 -0.54 6.39
CA THR A 26 -13.92 -1.75 6.93
C THR A 26 -14.11 -2.83 5.87
N VAL A 27 -14.62 -2.48 4.69
CA VAL A 27 -14.86 -3.45 3.62
C VAL A 27 -13.55 -4.04 3.08
N LEU A 28 -12.52 -3.21 2.90
CA LEU A 28 -11.21 -3.66 2.45
C LEU A 28 -10.55 -4.62 3.44
N LYS A 29 -10.66 -4.36 4.76
CA LYS A 29 -10.18 -5.30 5.78
C LYS A 29 -10.94 -6.63 5.71
N LYS A 30 -12.27 -6.58 5.57
CA LYS A 30 -13.09 -7.79 5.42
C LYS A 30 -12.70 -8.61 4.19
N ILE A 31 -12.43 -7.95 3.06
CA ILE A 31 -11.95 -8.61 1.85
C ILE A 31 -10.58 -9.23 2.10
N TYR A 32 -9.65 -8.48 2.69
CA TYR A 32 -8.31 -8.98 3.04
C TYR A 32 -8.40 -10.24 3.90
N ASP A 33 -9.27 -10.26 4.91
CA ASP A 33 -9.44 -11.40 5.82
C ASP A 33 -10.18 -12.60 5.21
N SER A 34 -10.81 -12.41 4.04
CA SER A 34 -11.59 -13.47 3.41
C SER A 34 -10.71 -14.62 2.90
N GLN A 35 -11.20 -15.85 3.06
CA GLN A 35 -10.52 -17.04 2.55
C GLN A 35 -10.35 -16.99 1.03
N ASP A 36 -11.35 -16.46 0.31
CA ASP A 36 -11.30 -16.33 -1.14
C ASP A 36 -10.15 -15.44 -1.59
N TYR A 37 -9.97 -14.27 -0.96
CA TYR A 37 -8.87 -13.37 -1.28
C TYR A 37 -7.52 -13.98 -0.89
N GLN A 38 -7.39 -14.52 0.32
CA GLN A 38 -6.16 -15.14 0.80
C GLN A 38 -5.75 -16.32 -0.09
N GLY A 39 -6.68 -17.21 -0.42
CA GLY A 39 -6.45 -18.34 -1.32
C GLY A 39 -6.08 -17.91 -2.73
N PHE A 40 -6.78 -16.92 -3.29
CA PHE A 40 -6.48 -16.37 -4.61
C PHE A 40 -5.07 -15.78 -4.71
N MET A 41 -4.64 -15.05 -3.67
CA MET A 41 -3.31 -14.44 -3.62
C MET A 41 -2.22 -15.49 -3.42
N GLN A 42 -2.43 -16.45 -2.51
CA GLN A 42 -1.52 -17.56 -2.29
C GLN A 42 -1.32 -18.41 -3.54
N GLN A 43 -2.40 -18.74 -4.27
CA GLN A 43 -2.34 -19.53 -5.51
C GLN A 43 -1.48 -18.85 -6.59
N ARG A 44 -1.40 -17.52 -6.59
CA ARG A 44 -0.56 -16.74 -7.51
C ARG A 44 0.84 -16.46 -6.97
N GLY A 45 1.18 -17.00 -5.80
CA GLY A 45 2.49 -16.79 -5.15
C GLY A 45 2.67 -15.39 -4.57
N PHE A 46 1.59 -14.63 -4.36
CA PHE A 46 1.68 -13.31 -3.76
C PHE A 46 1.69 -13.40 -2.23
N GLY A 47 2.67 -12.72 -1.62
CA GLY A 47 2.59 -12.36 -0.21
C GLY A 47 1.56 -11.25 -0.01
N VAL A 48 0.88 -11.27 1.14
CA VAL A 48 -0.11 -10.26 1.51
C VAL A 48 0.23 -9.67 2.88
N VAL A 49 0.14 -8.35 2.97
CA VAL A 49 0.29 -7.59 4.20
C VAL A 49 -0.83 -6.57 4.23
N TYR A 50 -1.52 -6.47 5.36
CA TYR A 50 -2.52 -5.44 5.57
C TYR A 50 -1.91 -4.21 6.23
N ALA A 51 -2.22 -3.05 5.66
CA ALA A 51 -2.00 -1.75 6.28
C ALA A 51 -3.32 -0.98 6.21
N ASP A 52 -3.72 -0.37 7.32
CA ASP A 52 -4.84 0.57 7.32
C ASP A 52 -4.45 1.89 6.61
N ALA A 53 -5.38 2.85 6.55
CA ALA A 53 -5.15 4.11 5.87
C ALA A 53 -3.87 4.83 6.36
N LYS A 54 -3.64 4.85 7.68
CA LYS A 54 -2.49 5.52 8.29
C LYS A 54 -1.20 4.74 8.03
N GLY A 55 -1.24 3.42 8.18
CA GLY A 55 -0.09 2.56 7.90
C GLY A 55 0.32 2.64 6.43
N PHE A 56 -0.65 2.69 5.52
CA PHE A 56 -0.39 2.81 4.09
C PHE A 56 0.15 4.20 3.71
N GLU A 57 -0.36 5.27 4.32
CA GLU A 57 0.21 6.62 4.19
C GLU A 57 1.69 6.65 4.60
N GLN A 58 2.02 6.09 5.77
CA GLN A 58 3.40 6.02 6.27
C GLN A 58 4.32 5.21 5.35
N PHE A 59 3.82 4.08 4.84
CA PHE A 59 4.54 3.25 3.89
C PHE A 59 4.87 4.02 2.59
N MET A 60 3.88 4.73 2.02
CA MET A 60 4.09 5.53 0.82
C MET A 60 5.07 6.69 1.07
N ALA A 61 4.94 7.42 2.17
CA ALA A 61 5.84 8.52 2.51
C ALA A 61 7.29 8.04 2.68
N LYS A 62 7.48 6.87 3.30
CA LYS A 62 8.81 6.25 3.40
C LYS A 62 9.35 5.85 2.03
N GLY A 63 8.53 5.21 1.19
CA GLY A 63 8.91 4.79 -0.15
C GLY A 63 9.33 5.96 -1.03
N ASP A 64 8.60 7.07 -0.97
CA ASP A 64 8.92 8.32 -1.67
C ASP A 64 10.26 8.90 -1.21
N ALA A 65 10.47 9.02 0.10
CA ALA A 65 11.72 9.54 0.66
C ALA A 65 12.93 8.65 0.30
N ASP A 66 12.80 7.33 0.46
CA ASP A 66 13.87 6.37 0.14
C ASP A 66 14.20 6.41 -1.37
N MET A 67 13.18 6.46 -2.23
CA MET A 67 13.38 6.59 -3.68
C MET A 67 14.03 7.92 -4.04
N GLY A 68 13.62 9.02 -3.41
CA GLY A 68 14.21 10.33 -3.63
C GLY A 68 15.71 10.36 -3.31
N VAL A 69 16.13 9.70 -2.23
CA VAL A 69 17.55 9.54 -1.89
C VAL A 69 18.30 8.74 -2.97
N VAL A 70 17.71 7.64 -3.44
CA VAL A 70 18.31 6.80 -4.49
C VAL A 70 18.40 7.55 -5.83
N MET A 71 17.35 8.24 -6.25
CA MET A 71 17.36 9.00 -7.50
C MET A 71 18.40 10.13 -7.48
N LYS A 72 18.56 10.82 -6.34
CA LYS A 72 19.61 11.84 -6.18
C LYS A 72 21.01 11.26 -6.19
N SER A 73 21.25 10.15 -5.49
CA SER A 73 22.57 9.51 -5.47
C SER A 73 23.00 8.98 -6.83
N LEU A 74 22.04 8.60 -7.67
CA LEU A 74 22.25 8.19 -9.07
C LEU A 74 22.24 9.36 -10.07
N GLY A 75 22.04 10.60 -9.62
CA GLY A 75 22.00 11.79 -10.49
C GLY A 75 20.76 11.87 -11.40
N LEU A 76 19.70 11.11 -11.10
CA LEU A 76 18.46 11.04 -11.87
C LEU A 76 17.41 12.08 -11.43
N ALA A 77 17.57 12.63 -10.23
CA ALA A 77 16.79 13.74 -9.72
C ALA A 77 17.74 14.85 -9.23
N LYS A 78 17.39 16.11 -9.50
CA LYS A 78 18.10 17.30 -9.00
C LYS A 78 17.64 17.65 -7.58
#